data_AF-A0A3A8Y8F8-F1
#
_entry.id   AF-A0A3A8Y8F8-F1
#
_cell.length_a   1.000
_cell.length_b   1.000
_cell.length_c   1.000
_cell.angle_alpha   90.00
_cell.angle_beta   90.00
_cell.angle_gamma   90.00
#
_symmetry.space_group_name_H-M   'P 1'
#
loop_
_entity.id
_entity.type
_entity.pdbx_description
1 polymer ?
#
loop_
_entity_poly.entity_id
_entity_poly.type
_entity_poly.pdbx_seq_one_letter_code
_entity_poly.pdbx_strand_id
1 'polypeptide(L)'
;MVKWKARKETVDIGCIELGSLTFDEDYMSVSIDICDMSEELKEEVDKAVGVAKSQYAGKWEKWYMEHPELKRHRIQWSGKSVVMDYTYLSVVFEAGKPISYSIVAGFHDAEDARMEACADITVDLSEYTNELKRAVIKVLLDKFFG
;
A
#
# COMPACT_ATOMS: atom_id res chain seq x y z
N MET A 1 6.96 -11.56 32.94
CA MET A 1 5.62 -11.23 32.43
C MET A 1 5.42 -9.73 32.58
N VAL A 2 5.35 -8.98 31.47
CA VAL A 2 5.29 -7.51 31.50
C VAL A 2 3.82 -7.08 31.46
N LYS A 3 3.34 -6.39 32.50
CA LYS A 3 1.99 -5.83 32.57
C LYS A 3 2.07 -4.32 32.35
N TRP A 4 1.30 -3.78 31.41
CA TRP A 4 1.26 -2.33 31.16
C TRP A 4 -0.03 -1.75 31.75
N LYS A 5 0.11 -0.63 32.46
CA LYS A 5 -1.03 0.15 32.92
C LYS A 5 -1.38 1.15 31.82
N ALA A 6 -2.51 0.95 31.15
CA ALA A 6 -3.04 1.92 30.21
C ALA A 6 -3.75 3.03 31.00
N ARG A 7 -3.34 4.28 30.81
CA ARG A 7 -4.04 5.44 31.39
C ARG A 7 -4.23 6.49 30.32
N LYS A 8 -5.48 6.94 30.14
CA LYS A 8 -5.78 8.15 29.38
C LYS A 8 -6.40 9.17 30.32
N GLU A 9 -5.69 10.28 30.51
CA GLU A 9 -6.06 11.52 31.23
C GLU A 9 -6.50 11.36 32.71
N THR A 10 -7.61 10.66 33.01
CA THR A 10 -8.07 10.37 34.39
C THR A 10 -8.85 9.06 34.56
N VAL A 11 -9.00 8.23 33.51
CA VAL A 11 -9.80 7.00 33.57
C VAL A 11 -8.88 5.79 33.58
N ASP A 12 -8.98 4.97 34.65
CA ASP A 12 -8.35 3.65 34.72
C ASP A 12 -9.18 2.68 33.86
N ILE A 13 -8.66 2.37 32.67
CA ILE A 13 -9.26 1.45 31.70
C ILE A 13 -8.81 -0.01 31.93
N GLY A 14 -8.07 -0.27 33.01
CA GLY A 14 -7.64 -1.61 33.43
C GLY A 14 -6.20 -1.97 33.06
N CYS A 15 -5.82 -3.20 33.40
CA CYS A 15 -4.51 -3.77 33.06
C CYS A 15 -4.63 -4.60 31.78
N ILE A 16 -3.80 -4.30 30.79
CA ILE A 16 -3.70 -5.11 29.57
C ILE A 16 -2.56 -6.11 29.75
N GLU A 17 -2.90 -7.39 29.65
CA GLU A 17 -1.92 -8.47 29.65
C GLU A 17 -1.41 -8.68 28.22
N LEU A 18 -0.26 -8.09 27.89
CA LEU A 18 0.37 -8.27 26.57
C LEU A 18 0.79 -9.73 26.30
N GLY A 19 0.81 -10.59 27.33
CA GLY A 19 1.01 -12.03 27.18
C GLY A 19 -0.18 -12.78 26.59
N SER A 20 -1.36 -12.15 26.51
CA SER A 20 -2.57 -12.69 25.85
C SER A 20 -2.83 -12.04 24.49
N LEU A 21 -1.82 -11.38 23.90
CA LEU A 21 -1.92 -10.79 22.56
C LEU A 21 -1.98 -11.93 21.53
N THR A 22 -3.19 -12.32 21.16
CA THR A 22 -3.43 -13.16 19.97
C THR A 22 -3.55 -12.23 18.78
N PHE A 23 -2.55 -12.25 17.90
CA PHE A 23 -2.76 -11.80 16.52
C PHE A 23 -3.72 -12.79 15.88
N ASP A 24 -4.82 -12.32 15.34
CA ASP A 24 -5.58 -13.12 14.38
C ASP A 24 -4.70 -13.12 13.11
N GLU A 25 -3.87 -14.15 12.97
CA GLU A 25 -2.74 -14.20 12.05
C GLU A 25 -3.16 -14.32 10.58
N ASP A 26 -4.45 -14.38 10.28
CA ASP A 26 -4.93 -14.58 8.92
C ASP A 26 -4.40 -13.50 7.98
N TYR A 27 -4.39 -12.23 8.40
CA TYR A 27 -3.88 -11.14 7.57
C TYR A 27 -3.63 -9.84 8.36
N MET A 28 -2.44 -9.27 8.25
CA MET A 28 -2.13 -7.90 8.66
C MET A 28 -1.43 -7.16 7.52
N SER A 29 -1.94 -5.98 7.15
CA SER A 29 -1.29 -5.08 6.20
C SER A 29 -0.88 -3.79 6.89
N VAL A 30 0.34 -3.35 6.60
CA VAL A 30 0.90 -2.08 7.03
C VAL A 30 1.26 -1.28 5.80
N SER A 31 0.71 -0.07 5.70
CA SER A 31 1.08 0.91 4.67
C SER A 31 1.91 2.02 5.30
N ILE A 32 3.08 2.28 4.74
CA ILE A 32 4.01 3.31 5.18
C ILE A 32 4.19 4.30 4.04
N ASP A 33 3.65 5.51 4.20
CA ASP A 33 3.72 6.55 3.18
C ASP A 33 5.18 6.87 2.81
N ILE A 34 5.44 6.98 1.51
CA ILE A 34 6.71 7.41 0.96
C ILE A 34 6.57 8.88 0.58
N CYS A 35 6.99 9.77 1.48
CA CYS A 35 6.86 11.21 1.29
C CYS A 35 7.94 11.81 0.37
N ASP A 36 9.06 11.12 0.22
CA ASP A 36 10.16 11.52 -0.67
C ASP A 36 10.80 10.27 -1.27
N MET A 37 11.26 10.36 -2.51
CA MET A 37 11.82 9.27 -3.28
C MET A 37 13.20 9.67 -3.82
N SER A 38 14.17 8.74 -3.76
CA SER A 38 15.41 8.91 -4.50
C SER A 38 15.12 8.94 -6.01
N GLU A 39 16.04 9.51 -6.79
CA GLU A 39 15.88 9.53 -8.25
C GLU A 39 15.81 8.10 -8.82
N GLU A 40 16.57 7.14 -8.28
CA GLU A 40 16.46 5.75 -8.73
C GLU A 40 15.07 5.15 -8.45
N LEU A 41 14.50 5.44 -7.28
CA LEU A 41 13.16 4.94 -6.95
C LEU A 41 12.09 5.61 -7.83
N LYS A 42 12.20 6.91 -8.12
CA LYS A 42 11.29 7.59 -9.05
C LYS A 42 11.32 6.95 -10.43
N GLU A 43 12.52 6.63 -10.96
CA GLU A 43 12.65 5.96 -12.25
C GLU A 43 11.99 4.58 -12.27
N GLU A 44 12.13 3.80 -11.20
CA GLU A 44 11.47 2.49 -11.10
C GLU A 44 9.94 2.62 -10.99
N VAL A 45 9.44 3.62 -10.26
CA VAL A 45 8.02 3.96 -10.20
C VAL A 45 7.49 4.36 -11.57
N ASP A 46 8.19 5.23 -12.31
CA ASP A 46 7.77 5.66 -13.64
C ASP A 46 7.71 4.48 -14.64
N LYS A 47 8.68 3.55 -14.56
CA LYS A 47 8.64 2.31 -15.34
C LYS A 47 7.42 1.45 -14.99
N ALA A 48 7.15 1.27 -13.71
CA ALA A 48 6.00 0.49 -13.23
C ALA A 48 4.66 1.13 -13.63
N VAL A 49 4.55 2.46 -13.56
CA VAL A 49 3.41 3.24 -14.08
C VAL A 49 3.21 2.98 -15.57
N GLY A 50 4.27 2.99 -16.38
CA GLY A 50 4.18 2.68 -17.81
C GLY A 50 3.62 1.28 -18.09
N VAL A 51 4.05 0.28 -17.31
CA VAL A 51 3.50 -1.09 -17.38
C VAL A 51 2.03 -1.11 -16.98
N ALA A 52 1.66 -0.46 -15.87
CA ALA A 52 0.29 -0.41 -15.38
C ALA A 52 -0.65 0.29 -16.38
N LYS A 53 -0.24 1.41 -16.98
CA LYS A 53 -0.98 2.09 -18.07
C LYS A 53 -1.23 1.16 -19.26
N SER A 54 -0.21 0.40 -19.65
CA SER A 54 -0.30 -0.56 -20.77
C SER A 54 -1.24 -1.72 -20.46
N GLN A 55 -1.17 -2.28 -19.25
CA GLN A 55 -2.08 -3.34 -18.80
C GLN A 55 -3.52 -2.85 -18.71
N TYR A 56 -3.74 -1.64 -18.19
CA TYR A 56 -5.05 -0.98 -18.14
C TYR A 56 -5.64 -0.83 -19.55
N ALA A 57 -4.86 -0.28 -20.49
CA ALA A 57 -5.28 -0.14 -21.88
C ALA A 57 -5.64 -1.50 -22.51
N GLY A 58 -4.84 -2.54 -22.23
CA GLY A 58 -5.12 -3.90 -22.70
C GLY A 58 -6.42 -4.50 -22.15
N LYS A 59 -6.76 -4.24 -20.88
CA LYS A 59 -8.06 -4.66 -20.28
C LYS A 59 -9.23 -4.00 -20.97
N TRP A 60 -9.14 -2.69 -21.23
CA TRP A 60 -10.20 -1.96 -21.93
C TRP A 60 -10.33 -2.36 -23.39
N GLU A 61 -9.23 -2.62 -24.09
CA GLU A 61 -9.30 -3.12 -25.47
C GLU A 61 -10.04 -4.46 -25.55
N LYS A 62 -9.79 -5.38 -24.60
CA LYS A 62 -10.56 -6.63 -24.48
C LYS A 62 -12.04 -6.37 -24.23
N TRP A 63 -12.35 -5.49 -23.28
CA TRP A 63 -13.73 -5.10 -22.98
C TRP A 63 -14.45 -4.54 -24.21
N TYR A 64 -13.79 -3.69 -25.00
CA TYR A 64 -14.35 -3.13 -26.23
C TYR A 64 -14.51 -4.15 -27.37
N MET A 65 -13.73 -5.24 -27.36
CA MET A 65 -13.96 -6.35 -28.29
C MET A 65 -15.21 -7.15 -27.91
N GLU A 66 -15.46 -7.32 -26.61
CA GLU A 66 -16.66 -8.00 -26.07
C GLU A 66 -17.91 -7.11 -26.16
N HIS A 67 -17.74 -5.78 -26.12
CA HIS A 67 -18.79 -4.76 -26.18
C HIS A 67 -18.53 -3.70 -27.27
N PRO A 68 -18.66 -4.04 -28.57
CA PRO A 68 -18.33 -3.14 -29.68
C PRO A 68 -19.10 -1.82 -29.67
N GLU A 69 -20.32 -1.80 -29.15
CA GLU A 69 -21.17 -0.61 -28.99
C GLU A 69 -20.54 0.47 -28.09
N LEU A 70 -19.64 0.06 -27.19
CA LEU A 70 -18.94 0.96 -26.27
C LEU A 70 -17.66 1.56 -26.88
N LYS A 71 -17.22 1.11 -28.06
CA LYS A 71 -15.99 1.63 -28.73
C LYS A 71 -16.03 3.14 -28.98
N ARG A 72 -17.20 3.73 -29.15
CA ARG A 72 -17.35 5.19 -29.30
C ARG A 72 -16.99 5.98 -28.04
N HIS A 73 -16.96 5.31 -26.89
CA HIS A 73 -16.58 5.84 -25.58
C HIS A 73 -15.19 5.33 -25.18
N ARG A 74 -14.31 5.10 -26.15
CA ARG A 74 -12.95 4.61 -25.91
C ARG A 74 -12.19 5.58 -25.01
N ILE A 75 -11.74 5.09 -23.88
CA ILE A 75 -10.86 5.84 -22.98
C ILE A 75 -9.40 5.61 -23.37
N GLN A 76 -8.60 6.67 -23.25
CA GLN A 76 -7.17 6.65 -23.58
C GLN A 76 -6.43 7.54 -22.60
N TRP A 77 -5.31 7.05 -22.08
CA TRP A 77 -4.39 7.86 -21.31
C TRP A 77 -3.95 9.07 -22.12
N SER A 78 -3.92 10.24 -21.50
CA SER A 78 -3.27 11.40 -22.07
C SER A 78 -1.78 11.12 -22.26
N GLY A 79 -1.17 11.85 -23.20
CA GLY A 79 0.28 11.86 -23.40
C GLY A 79 1.03 12.62 -22.30
N LYS A 80 0.33 13.11 -21.27
CA LYS A 80 0.93 13.83 -20.15
C LYS A 80 1.42 12.86 -19.07
N SER A 81 2.31 13.35 -18.23
CA SER A 81 2.67 12.67 -16.99
C SER A 81 1.43 12.46 -16.14
N VAL A 82 1.35 11.30 -15.49
CA VAL A 82 0.26 10.99 -14.57
C VAL A 82 0.36 11.88 -13.32
N VAL A 83 -0.76 12.08 -12.67
CA VAL A 83 -0.79 12.70 -11.35
C VAL A 83 -0.72 11.58 -10.32
N MET A 84 0.30 11.63 -9.45
CA MET A 84 0.47 10.66 -8.38
C MET A 84 -0.47 11.02 -7.21
N ASP A 85 -1.32 10.09 -6.82
CA ASP A 85 -2.29 10.27 -5.72
C ASP A 85 -1.70 9.84 -4.39
N TYR A 86 -0.98 8.72 -4.39
CA TYR A 86 -0.30 8.19 -3.23
C TYR A 86 0.85 7.28 -3.63
N THR A 87 1.85 7.19 -2.76
CA THR A 87 2.92 6.21 -2.85
C THR A 87 3.27 5.71 -1.46
N TYR A 88 3.26 4.40 -1.25
CA TYR A 88 3.56 3.81 0.05
C TYR A 88 4.28 2.46 -0.08
N LEU A 89 5.05 2.11 0.95
CA LEU A 89 5.53 0.76 1.17
C LEU A 89 4.41 -0.06 1.84
N SER A 90 3.96 -1.10 1.14
CA SER A 90 3.07 -2.14 1.64
C SER A 90 3.89 -3.26 2.26
N VAL A 91 3.59 -3.61 3.50
CA VAL A 91 4.12 -4.77 4.20
C VAL A 91 2.96 -5.65 4.61
N VAL A 92 2.94 -6.89 4.12
CA VAL A 92 1.85 -7.83 4.40
C VAL A 92 2.39 -9.03 5.17
N PHE A 93 1.76 -9.29 6.30
CA PHE A 93 1.93 -10.47 7.12
C PHE A 93 0.71 -11.36 6.92
N GLU A 94 0.90 -12.56 6.38
CA GLU A 94 -0.19 -13.53 6.14
C GLU A 94 0.22 -14.88 6.72
N ALA A 95 -0.67 -15.53 7.46
CA ALA A 95 -0.42 -16.84 8.05
C ALA A 95 0.06 -17.86 7.00
N GLY A 96 1.14 -18.56 7.31
CA GLY A 96 1.70 -19.60 6.44
C GLY A 96 2.39 -19.09 5.18
N LYS A 97 2.58 -17.78 5.01
CA LYS A 97 3.31 -17.19 3.88
C LYS A 97 4.51 -16.35 4.33
N PRO A 98 5.56 -16.23 3.49
CA PRO A 98 6.59 -15.22 3.70
C PRO A 98 5.99 -13.81 3.72
N ILE A 99 6.60 -12.91 4.50
CA ILE A 99 6.24 -11.50 4.49
C ILE A 99 6.48 -10.95 3.08
N SER A 100 5.50 -10.26 2.52
CA SER A 100 5.64 -9.58 1.24
C SER A 100 5.83 -8.09 1.43
N TYR A 101 6.67 -7.53 0.55
CA TYR A 101 6.99 -6.11 0.52
C TYR A 101 6.77 -5.60 -0.89
N SER A 102 5.99 -4.53 -1.03
CA SER A 102 5.84 -3.85 -2.31
C SER A 102 5.73 -2.35 -2.14
N ILE A 103 6.26 -1.60 -3.10
CA ILE A 103 5.95 -0.18 -3.24
C ILE A 103 4.72 -0.08 -4.14
N VAL A 104 3.69 0.59 -3.64
CA VAL A 104 2.42 0.80 -4.34
C VAL A 104 2.31 2.27 -4.69
N ALA A 105 2.05 2.55 -5.96
CA ALA A 105 1.85 3.89 -6.49
C ALA A 105 0.48 3.98 -7.16
N GLY A 106 -0.44 4.74 -6.55
CA GLY A 106 -1.75 5.06 -7.12
C GLY A 106 -1.68 6.36 -7.91
N PHE A 107 -2.26 6.36 -9.09
CA PHE A 107 -2.20 7.51 -9.98
C PHE A 107 -3.42 7.61 -10.89
N HIS A 108 -3.68 8.82 -11.36
CA HIS A 108 -4.69 9.09 -12.37
C HIS A 108 -4.13 9.89 -13.55
N ASP A 109 -4.90 9.91 -14.63
CA ASP A 109 -4.59 10.71 -15.81
C ASP A 109 -4.76 12.21 -15.53
N ALA A 110 -3.79 13.01 -15.97
CA ALA A 110 -3.81 14.46 -15.74
C ALA A 110 -4.98 15.20 -16.42
N GLU A 111 -5.63 14.62 -17.43
CA GLU A 111 -6.75 15.23 -18.15
C GLU A 111 -8.10 14.52 -17.88
N ASP A 112 -8.07 13.30 -17.36
CA ASP A 112 -9.27 12.55 -16.95
C ASP A 112 -9.04 11.79 -15.64
N ALA A 113 -9.36 12.41 -14.51
CA ALA A 113 -9.19 11.81 -13.19
C ALA A 113 -10.00 10.51 -12.96
N ARG A 114 -10.93 10.15 -13.85
CA ARG A 114 -11.62 8.85 -13.79
C ARG A 114 -10.76 7.71 -14.33
N MET A 115 -9.71 8.04 -15.08
CA MET A 115 -8.71 7.09 -15.54
C MET A 115 -7.64 6.94 -14.47
N GLU A 116 -7.87 6.01 -13.55
CA GLU A 116 -6.96 5.70 -12.45
C GLU A 116 -6.42 4.26 -12.58
N ALA A 117 -5.22 4.06 -12.08
CA ALA A 117 -4.59 2.75 -11.98
C ALA A 117 -3.61 2.72 -10.79
N CYS A 118 -3.11 1.52 -10.50
CA CYS A 118 -2.06 1.32 -9.50
C CYS A 118 -0.90 0.58 -10.15
N ALA A 119 0.31 0.96 -9.76
CA ALA A 119 1.53 0.23 -10.04
C ALA A 119 2.07 -0.40 -8.76
N ASP A 120 2.55 -1.63 -8.86
CA ASP A 120 3.12 -2.40 -7.78
C ASP A 120 4.55 -2.81 -8.14
N ILE A 121 5.48 -2.53 -7.23
CA ILE A 121 6.90 -2.90 -7.36
C ILE A 121 7.26 -3.81 -6.20
N THR A 122 7.55 -5.07 -6.48
CA THR A 122 8.06 -5.98 -5.45
C THR A 122 9.46 -5.55 -5.03
N VAL A 123 9.68 -5.43 -3.72
CA VAL A 123 10.99 -5.13 -3.14
C VAL A 123 11.39 -6.21 -2.15
N ASP A 124 12.68 -6.35 -1.89
CA ASP A 124 13.19 -7.23 -0.83
C ASP A 124 13.69 -6.41 0.34
N LEU A 125 12.99 -6.53 1.47
CA LEU A 125 13.36 -5.92 2.74
C LEU A 125 13.55 -6.97 3.83
N SER A 126 13.84 -8.22 3.44
CA SER A 126 14.00 -9.34 4.36
C SER A 126 15.04 -9.06 5.45
N GLU A 127 16.13 -8.37 5.12
CA GLU A 127 17.18 -7.95 6.06
C GLU A 127 16.65 -6.99 7.16
N TYR A 128 15.63 -6.18 6.85
CA TYR A 128 15.06 -5.16 7.75
C TYR A 128 13.81 -5.65 8.51
N THR A 129 13.42 -6.92 8.33
CA THR A 129 12.17 -7.48 8.89
C THR A 129 12.00 -7.19 10.39
N ASN A 130 13.05 -7.36 11.18
CA ASN A 130 12.98 -7.17 12.64
C ASN A 130 12.81 -5.69 13.03
N GLU A 131 13.39 -4.78 12.25
CA GLU A 131 13.24 -3.34 12.45
C GLU A 131 11.82 -2.89 12.11
N LEU A 132 11.28 -3.36 10.98
CA LEU A 132 9.91 -3.10 10.58
C LEU A 132 8.90 -3.59 11.62
N LYS A 133 9.05 -4.83 12.13
CA LYS A 133 8.19 -5.36 13.19
C LYS A 133 8.23 -4.49 14.45
N ARG A 134 9.41 -4.04 14.88
CA ARG A 134 9.56 -3.14 16.04
C ARG A 134 8.87 -1.80 15.80
N ALA A 135 9.03 -1.21 14.62
CA ALA A 135 8.40 0.06 14.26
C ALA A 135 6.86 -0.07 14.28
N VAL A 136 6.31 -1.14 13.70
CA VAL A 136 4.86 -1.41 13.70
C VAL A 136 4.32 -1.56 15.11
N ILE A 137 4.98 -2.36 15.97
CA ILE A 137 4.57 -2.52 17.36
C ILE A 137 4.59 -1.18 18.10
N LYS A 138 5.64 -0.37 17.90
CA LYS A 138 5.76 0.95 18.51
C LYS A 138 4.60 1.86 18.09
N VAL A 139 4.27 1.92 16.81
CA VAL A 139 3.14 2.71 16.29
C VAL A 139 1.82 2.27 16.90
N LEU A 140 1.59 0.96 17.03
CA LEU A 140 0.39 0.44 17.70
C LEU A 140 0.34 0.90 19.17
N LEU A 141 1.43 0.72 19.92
CA LEU A 141 1.50 1.14 21.31
C LEU A 141 1.27 2.64 21.48
N ASP A 142 1.94 3.47 20.67
CA ASP A 142 1.79 4.94 20.70
C ASP A 142 0.34 5.35 20.37
N LYS A 143 -0.33 4.68 19.42
CA LYS A 143 -1.71 5.01 19.05
C LYS A 143 -2.75 4.61 20.09
N PHE A 144 -2.51 3.50 20.81
CA PHE A 144 -3.44 3.00 21.83
C PHE A 144 -3.21 3.60 23.22
N PHE A 145 -1.96 3.99 23.54
CA PHE A 145 -1.58 4.42 24.89
C PHE A 145 -0.92 5.80 24.96
N GLY A 146 -0.66 6.45 23.82
CA GLY A 146 -0.13 7.81 23.74
C GLY A 146 -1.17 8.90 23.93
#